data_AF-A0A0K1JEA4-F1
#
_entry.id   AF-A0A0K1JEA4-F1
#
_cell.length_a   1.000
_cell.length_b   1.000
_cell.length_c   1.000
_cell.angle_alpha   90.00
_cell.angle_beta   90.00
_cell.angle_gamma   90.00
#
_symmetry.space_group_name_H-M   'P 1'
#
loop_
_entity.id
_entity.type
_entity.pdbx_description
1 polymer ?
#
loop_
_entity_poly.entity_id
_entity_poly.type
_entity_poly.pdbx_seq_one_letter_code
_entity_poly.pdbx_strand_id
1 'polypeptide(L)'
;MTDYGQELRFGLFPNPDATRVPELLALVQLAEVEGLDLVSIQDHPYQARHLDTWTLLSLLGGRTSEITLAPNVASLPLRPPVVLAKSAATLDLLTGGRVEIGLGAGAFWDAIVAAGGPRRAPRDAVDALDEAVRLMKEFWAGGSLHFAGKHYQATGLHAGPRPAHDIPIWIGAYKPRMLRLTGRLADGWVPSMGYVEPDSLPAMNAAIDEAAEKAGRAPASIRRIYNINGRFGSGGGLLQGDPRAWAEQLAALTLEHGMSTYILGTDNPDDVRRFATEVAPAVRELVDAERAQPSGSSELTHESSTVPADSAPLAVSATQDDGTRLTGQLAWDEASRPTHAEPGGASYPSSLQGQAQHLVDIHDGLRAELEQVRKVLKQVREGHLTVGAARSVINTMTMRQNNWTLGAYCESYCRVVTGHHTLEDRSIFPHLRRAEPDLVPVLERLQTEHEVIHEVLEEFDKALVLLVTSDGVGHGGQDALDQVQQRLDLLTDTLLSHLAYEERELIGPLSRHGLQ
;
A
#
# COMPACT_ATOMS: atom_id res chain seq x y z
N MET A 1 -14.50 18.97 16.47
CA MET A 1 -13.28 18.32 16.00
C MET A 1 -13.21 18.47 14.50
N THR A 2 -12.04 18.83 13.98
CA THR A 2 -11.79 19.03 12.54
C THR A 2 -11.47 17.72 11.81
N ASP A 3 -11.26 16.64 12.56
CA ASP A 3 -11.11 15.29 12.02
C ASP A 3 -12.42 14.80 11.41
N TYR A 4 -12.37 14.42 10.14
CA TYR A 4 -13.50 13.91 9.37
C TYR A 4 -13.67 12.38 9.50
N GLY A 5 -12.82 11.70 10.28
CA GLY A 5 -12.86 10.24 10.43
C GLY A 5 -12.46 9.48 9.16
N GLN A 6 -11.75 10.15 8.24
CA GLN A 6 -11.32 9.55 6.99
C GLN A 6 -10.16 8.58 7.25
N GLU A 7 -10.17 7.47 6.52
CA GLU A 7 -9.05 6.54 6.43
C GLU A 7 -7.79 7.26 5.92
N LEU A 8 -6.66 6.94 6.54
CA LEU A 8 -5.38 7.52 6.22
C LEU A 8 -4.73 6.82 5.04
N ARG A 9 -4.34 7.62 4.04
CA ARG A 9 -3.63 7.14 2.85
C ARG A 9 -2.31 7.88 2.64
N PHE A 10 -1.33 7.17 2.15
CA PHE A 10 0.02 7.66 1.91
C PHE A 10 0.42 7.36 0.48
N GLY A 11 1.03 8.33 -0.18
CA GLY A 11 1.29 8.24 -1.61
C GLY A 11 2.61 8.83 -2.04
N LEU A 12 2.97 8.52 -3.28
CA LEU A 12 4.16 9.02 -3.96
C LEU A 12 3.78 9.97 -5.10
N PHE A 13 4.54 11.06 -5.25
CA PHE A 13 4.47 11.99 -6.37
C PHE A 13 5.85 12.14 -7.01
N PRO A 14 6.26 11.19 -7.88
CA PRO A 14 7.57 11.22 -8.50
C PRO A 14 7.61 12.18 -9.70
N ASN A 15 8.80 12.63 -10.06
CA ASN A 15 9.00 13.48 -11.22
C ASN A 15 8.94 12.64 -12.53
N PRO A 16 8.03 12.94 -13.48
CA PRO A 16 7.89 12.19 -14.72
C PRO A 16 8.96 12.52 -15.78
N ASP A 17 10.22 12.63 -15.38
CA ASP A 17 11.34 13.00 -16.28
C ASP A 17 11.63 11.88 -17.29
N ALA A 18 11.49 12.20 -18.58
CA ALA A 18 11.70 11.29 -19.69
C ALA A 18 13.15 10.77 -19.80
N THR A 19 14.11 11.41 -19.13
CA THR A 19 15.51 10.94 -19.07
C THR A 19 15.76 9.88 -18.00
N ARG A 20 14.79 9.63 -17.11
CA ARG A 20 14.93 8.74 -15.94
C ARG A 20 13.81 7.70 -15.84
N VAL A 21 13.35 7.20 -17.00
CA VAL A 21 12.24 6.24 -17.08
C VAL A 21 12.49 4.98 -16.25
N PRO A 22 13.65 4.29 -16.34
CA PRO A 22 13.89 3.09 -15.55
C PRO A 22 13.82 3.36 -14.04
N GLU A 23 14.40 4.46 -13.58
CA GLU A 23 14.41 4.86 -12.17
C GLU A 23 13.01 5.18 -11.67
N LEU A 24 12.21 5.91 -12.46
CA LEU A 24 10.81 6.20 -12.13
C LEU A 24 10.00 4.92 -11.96
N LEU A 25 10.14 3.98 -12.90
CA LEU A 25 9.43 2.70 -12.85
C LEU A 25 9.82 1.90 -11.60
N ALA A 26 11.11 1.83 -11.30
CA ALA A 26 11.62 1.16 -10.09
C ALA A 26 11.13 1.84 -8.81
N LEU A 27 11.07 3.17 -8.79
CA LEU A 27 10.59 3.94 -7.64
C LEU A 27 9.10 3.71 -7.37
N VAL A 28 8.28 3.62 -8.42
CA VAL A 28 6.85 3.31 -8.30
C VAL A 28 6.61 1.87 -7.86
N GLN A 29 7.42 0.93 -8.35
CA GLN A 29 7.38 -0.45 -7.85
C GLN A 29 7.80 -0.54 -6.38
N LEU A 30 8.84 0.19 -5.98
CA LEU A 30 9.23 0.31 -4.59
C LEU A 30 8.09 0.87 -3.73
N ALA A 31 7.43 1.95 -4.17
CA ALA A 31 6.29 2.51 -3.45
C ALA A 31 5.18 1.48 -3.19
N GLU A 32 4.84 0.65 -4.18
CA GLU A 32 3.87 -0.43 -3.99
C GLU A 32 4.38 -1.51 -3.03
N VAL A 33 5.63 -1.96 -3.20
CA VAL A 33 6.23 -3.00 -2.35
C VAL A 33 6.31 -2.59 -0.89
N GLU A 34 6.58 -1.31 -0.61
CA GLU A 34 6.65 -0.77 0.75
C GLU A 34 5.26 -0.40 1.30
N GLY A 35 4.18 -0.61 0.54
CA GLY A 35 2.81 -0.46 1.02
C GLY A 35 2.21 0.95 0.92
N LEU A 36 2.67 1.80 -0.01
CA LEU A 36 2.00 3.07 -0.30
C LEU A 36 0.70 2.85 -1.08
N ASP A 37 -0.34 3.62 -0.72
CA ASP A 37 -1.71 3.44 -1.20
C ASP A 37 -1.94 4.02 -2.61
N LEU A 38 -1.13 4.98 -3.03
CA LEU A 38 -1.29 5.64 -4.34
C LEU A 38 0.00 6.24 -4.90
N VAL A 39 0.09 6.26 -6.23
CA VAL A 39 1.06 7.03 -7.00
C VAL A 39 0.29 8.04 -7.83
N SER A 40 0.74 9.29 -7.78
CA SER A 40 0.17 10.34 -8.60
C SER A 40 1.20 11.07 -9.44
N ILE A 41 0.82 11.47 -10.65
CA ILE A 41 1.74 12.01 -11.67
C ILE A 41 1.24 13.38 -12.15
N GLN A 42 2.11 14.39 -12.16
CA GLN A 42 1.77 15.69 -12.72
C GLN A 42 1.49 15.63 -14.23
N ASP A 43 0.48 16.39 -14.69
CA ASP A 43 0.11 16.49 -16.09
C ASP A 43 0.48 17.88 -16.65
N HIS A 44 1.69 17.94 -17.22
CA HIS A 44 2.18 19.12 -17.91
C HIS A 44 2.60 18.75 -19.35
N PRO A 45 1.63 18.56 -20.29
CA PRO A 45 1.94 18.16 -21.67
C PRO A 45 2.86 19.14 -22.42
N TYR A 46 2.95 20.39 -21.95
CA TYR A 46 3.81 21.43 -22.49
C TYR A 46 5.22 21.45 -21.89
N GLN A 47 5.54 20.57 -20.94
CA GLN A 47 6.90 20.44 -20.42
C GLN A 47 7.68 19.40 -21.22
N ALA A 48 8.65 19.87 -22.01
CA ALA A 48 9.40 19.03 -22.96
C ALA A 48 10.16 17.86 -22.33
N ARG A 49 10.50 17.94 -21.04
CA ARG A 49 11.18 16.87 -20.30
C ARG A 49 10.23 15.84 -19.70
N HIS A 50 8.94 16.13 -19.60
CA HIS A 50 8.00 15.22 -18.96
C HIS A 50 7.44 14.20 -19.95
N LEU A 51 7.21 12.99 -19.45
CA LEU A 51 6.42 11.98 -20.12
C LEU A 51 4.95 12.41 -20.18
N ASP A 52 4.21 11.91 -21.18
CA ASP A 52 2.75 12.04 -21.18
C ASP A 52 2.15 11.24 -20.01
N THR A 53 1.38 11.91 -19.16
CA THR A 53 0.84 11.35 -17.93
C THR A 53 -0.04 10.13 -18.16
N TRP A 54 -0.95 10.15 -19.13
CA TRP A 54 -1.87 9.03 -19.35
C TRP A 54 -1.18 7.81 -19.94
N THR A 55 -0.21 8.02 -20.82
CA THR A 55 0.65 6.96 -21.34
C THR A 55 1.48 6.35 -20.21
N LEU A 56 2.07 7.19 -19.35
CA LEU A 56 2.84 6.73 -18.20
C LEU A 56 1.96 5.95 -17.20
N LEU A 57 0.79 6.48 -16.81
CA LEU A 57 -0.13 5.79 -15.90
C LEU A 57 -0.60 4.45 -16.46
N SER A 58 -0.76 4.31 -17.78
CA SER A 58 -1.08 3.01 -18.40
C SER A 58 0.05 2.01 -18.26
N LEU A 59 1.31 2.45 -18.42
CA LEU A 59 2.48 1.61 -18.22
C LEU A 59 2.64 1.23 -16.74
N LEU A 60 2.45 2.19 -15.83
CA LEU A 60 2.48 1.95 -14.39
C LEU A 60 1.38 0.98 -13.98
N GLY A 61 0.15 1.13 -14.48
CA GLY A 61 -0.95 0.21 -14.20
C GLY A 61 -0.72 -1.22 -14.67
N GLY A 62 0.07 -1.42 -15.73
CA GLY A 62 0.53 -2.74 -16.16
C GLY A 62 1.74 -3.27 -15.37
N ARG A 63 2.38 -2.44 -14.53
CA ARG A 63 3.58 -2.75 -13.73
C ARG A 63 3.38 -2.64 -12.21
N THR A 64 2.20 -2.22 -11.78
CA THR A 64 1.71 -2.27 -10.41
C THR A 64 0.32 -2.87 -10.31
N SER A 65 -0.04 -3.31 -9.13
CA SER A 65 -1.02 -4.36 -8.89
C SER A 65 -2.14 -3.95 -7.95
N GLU A 66 -1.83 -3.15 -6.94
CA GLU A 66 -2.74 -2.68 -5.88
C GLU A 66 -2.75 -1.16 -5.78
N ILE A 67 -1.60 -0.52 -6.05
CA ILE A 67 -1.45 0.90 -5.87
C ILE A 67 -2.41 1.69 -6.76
N THR A 68 -3.07 2.68 -6.18
CA THR A 68 -3.95 3.59 -6.91
C THR A 68 -3.15 4.51 -7.81
N LEU A 69 -3.69 4.84 -8.98
CA LEU A 69 -3.04 5.65 -10.00
C LEU A 69 -3.88 6.90 -10.30
N ALA A 70 -3.27 8.07 -10.25
CA ALA A 70 -3.97 9.32 -10.54
C ALA A 70 -3.09 10.38 -11.21
N PRO A 71 -3.61 11.16 -12.18
CA PRO A 71 -2.99 12.45 -12.50
C PRO A 71 -3.18 13.43 -11.35
N ASN A 72 -2.16 14.24 -11.04
CA ASN A 72 -2.16 15.21 -9.95
C ASN A 72 -1.52 16.55 -10.40
N VAL A 73 -2.27 17.44 -11.02
CA VAL A 73 -3.65 17.25 -11.53
C VAL A 73 -3.65 17.31 -13.06
N ALA A 74 -4.60 16.64 -13.70
CA ALA A 74 -4.79 16.67 -15.15
C ALA A 74 -5.05 18.10 -15.64
N SER A 75 -4.40 18.48 -16.74
CA SER A 75 -4.54 19.81 -17.34
C SER A 75 -5.78 19.84 -18.24
N LEU A 76 -6.95 20.13 -17.65
CA LEU A 76 -8.24 20.10 -18.35
C LEU A 76 -8.27 20.89 -19.67
N PRO A 77 -7.64 22.08 -19.81
CA PRO A 77 -7.63 22.80 -21.08
C PRO A 77 -6.99 22.03 -22.25
N LEU A 78 -6.15 21.03 -21.98
CA LEU A 78 -5.49 20.17 -22.97
C LEU A 78 -6.05 18.74 -22.99
N ARG A 79 -7.02 18.42 -22.14
CA ARG A 79 -7.63 17.10 -22.01
C ARG A 79 -9.16 17.22 -22.17
N PRO A 80 -9.71 17.11 -23.39
CA PRO A 80 -11.16 17.21 -23.61
C PRO A 80 -11.93 16.21 -22.71
N PRO A 81 -13.00 16.62 -22.00
CA PRO A 81 -13.56 15.84 -20.90
C PRO A 81 -14.17 14.51 -21.33
N VAL A 82 -14.72 14.40 -22.55
CA VAL A 82 -15.18 13.10 -23.10
C VAL A 82 -14.01 12.13 -23.27
N VAL A 83 -12.89 12.62 -23.82
CA VAL A 83 -11.68 11.81 -24.02
C VAL A 83 -11.09 11.44 -22.67
N LEU A 84 -11.06 12.38 -21.73
CA LEU A 84 -10.57 12.16 -20.38
C LEU A 84 -11.40 11.10 -19.64
N ALA A 85 -12.75 11.19 -19.70
CA ALA A 85 -13.65 10.20 -19.14
C ALA A 85 -13.45 8.81 -19.76
N LYS A 86 -13.30 8.75 -21.08
CA LYS A 86 -13.00 7.51 -21.81
C LYS A 86 -11.67 6.91 -21.35
N SER A 87 -10.60 7.70 -21.29
CA SER A 87 -9.27 7.26 -20.87
C SER A 87 -9.27 6.77 -19.42
N ALA A 88 -9.91 7.51 -18.51
CA ALA A 88 -10.04 7.13 -17.11
C ALA A 88 -10.80 5.81 -16.95
N ALA A 89 -11.98 5.67 -17.58
CA ALA A 89 -12.75 4.42 -17.51
C ALA A 89 -12.01 3.23 -18.15
N THR A 90 -11.26 3.49 -19.23
CA THR A 90 -10.45 2.44 -19.87
C THR A 90 -9.32 1.99 -18.97
N LEU A 91 -8.56 2.93 -18.40
CA LEU A 91 -7.48 2.60 -17.48
C LEU A 91 -8.02 1.90 -16.24
N ASP A 92 -9.16 2.35 -15.71
CA ASP A 92 -9.81 1.76 -14.54
C ASP A 92 -10.19 0.29 -14.76
N LEU A 93 -10.73 -0.04 -15.93
CA LEU A 93 -11.00 -1.42 -16.31
C LEU A 93 -9.72 -2.24 -16.48
N LEU A 94 -8.66 -1.65 -17.04
CA LEU A 94 -7.37 -2.32 -17.24
C LEU A 94 -6.65 -2.59 -15.92
N THR A 95 -6.82 -1.72 -14.93
CA THR A 95 -6.17 -1.82 -13.62
C THR A 95 -7.02 -2.55 -12.58
N GLY A 96 -8.29 -2.85 -12.88
CA GLY A 96 -9.19 -3.52 -11.96
C GLY A 96 -9.78 -2.60 -10.88
N GLY A 97 -9.98 -1.31 -11.18
CA GLY A 97 -10.63 -0.37 -10.25
C GLY A 97 -9.67 0.52 -9.46
N ARG A 98 -8.47 0.81 -9.98
CA ARG A 98 -7.40 1.52 -9.25
C ARG A 98 -7.17 2.96 -9.74
N VAL A 99 -8.12 3.57 -10.44
CA VAL A 99 -7.93 4.91 -11.02
C VAL A 99 -8.69 5.97 -10.25
N GLU A 100 -7.99 7.03 -9.86
CA GLU A 100 -8.59 8.28 -9.40
C GLU A 100 -8.16 9.43 -10.31
N ILE A 101 -8.79 10.60 -10.22
CA ILE A 101 -8.44 11.73 -11.08
C ILE A 101 -8.36 13.06 -10.34
N GLY A 102 -7.15 13.59 -10.20
CA GLY A 102 -6.96 15.01 -9.89
C GLY A 102 -7.23 15.86 -11.12
N LEU A 103 -8.06 16.89 -10.98
CA LEU A 103 -8.39 17.84 -12.05
C LEU A 103 -8.02 19.28 -11.69
N GLY A 104 -7.40 19.98 -12.65
CA GLY A 104 -7.09 21.40 -12.56
C GLY A 104 -7.78 22.19 -13.66
N ALA A 105 -8.19 23.42 -13.35
CA ALA A 105 -8.78 24.35 -14.33
C ALA A 105 -7.74 24.88 -15.36
N GLY A 106 -6.45 24.69 -15.10
CA GLY A 106 -5.32 25.25 -15.83
C GLY A 106 -4.68 26.44 -15.10
N ALA A 107 -3.34 26.50 -15.09
CA ALA A 107 -2.57 27.56 -14.42
C ALA A 107 -1.56 28.26 -15.36
N PHE A 108 -0.90 27.49 -16.23
CA PHE A 108 0.17 27.98 -17.10
C PHE A 108 -0.37 28.36 -18.48
N TRP A 109 -1.12 29.45 -18.54
CA TRP A 109 -1.90 29.81 -19.74
C TRP A 109 -1.08 29.99 -21.01
N ASP A 110 0.14 30.53 -20.93
CA ASP A 110 0.98 30.72 -22.13
C ASP A 110 1.41 29.38 -22.73
N ALA A 111 1.82 28.44 -21.88
CA ALA A 111 2.17 27.10 -22.31
C ALA A 111 0.96 26.30 -22.80
N ILE A 112 -0.19 26.46 -22.14
CA ILE A 112 -1.47 25.86 -22.58
C ILE A 112 -1.85 26.36 -23.97
N VAL A 113 -1.78 27.68 -24.22
CA VAL A 113 -2.10 28.27 -25.52
C VAL A 113 -1.10 27.84 -26.59
N ALA A 114 0.19 27.80 -26.25
CA ALA A 114 1.22 27.32 -27.16
C ALA A 114 1.00 25.85 -27.58
N ALA A 115 0.44 25.04 -26.68
CA ALA A 115 0.06 23.64 -26.94
C ALA A 115 -1.33 23.49 -27.61
N GLY A 116 -1.96 24.59 -28.03
CA GLY A 116 -3.26 24.59 -28.74
C GLY A 116 -4.49 24.58 -27.82
N GLY A 117 -4.32 24.72 -26.51
CA GLY A 117 -5.41 24.83 -25.55
C GLY A 117 -6.05 26.23 -25.54
N PRO A 118 -7.30 26.35 -25.06
CA PRO A 118 -7.99 27.63 -24.98
C PRO A 118 -7.42 28.49 -23.85
N ARG A 119 -7.27 29.79 -24.11
CA ARG A 119 -7.10 30.78 -23.03
C ARG A 119 -8.45 31.08 -22.40
N ARG A 120 -8.59 30.89 -21.08
CA ARG A 120 -9.84 31.19 -20.36
C ARG A 120 -9.62 32.29 -19.34
N ALA A 121 -10.60 33.18 -19.21
CA ALA A 121 -10.65 34.08 -18.07
C ALA A 121 -10.85 33.26 -16.78
N PRO A 122 -10.44 33.74 -15.59
CA PRO A 122 -10.52 32.97 -14.35
C PRO A 122 -11.92 32.40 -14.07
N ARG A 123 -12.97 33.19 -14.32
CA ARG A 123 -14.37 32.74 -14.18
C ARG A 123 -14.70 31.58 -15.12
N ASP A 124 -14.40 31.74 -16.41
CA ASP A 124 -14.67 30.73 -17.43
C ASP A 124 -13.85 29.46 -17.22
N ALA A 125 -12.66 29.55 -16.62
CA ALA A 125 -11.86 28.38 -16.27
C ALA A 125 -12.55 27.52 -15.19
N VAL A 126 -13.12 28.16 -14.16
CA VAL A 126 -13.89 27.45 -13.11
C VAL A 126 -15.22 26.93 -13.66
N ASP A 127 -15.92 27.71 -14.47
CA ASP A 127 -17.19 27.30 -15.09
C ASP A 127 -17.00 26.11 -16.04
N ALA A 128 -15.89 26.08 -16.79
CA ALA A 128 -15.54 24.94 -17.61
C ALA A 128 -15.18 23.70 -16.77
N LEU A 129 -14.48 23.85 -15.64
CA LEU A 129 -14.19 22.72 -14.76
C LEU A 129 -15.48 22.13 -14.16
N ASP A 130 -16.42 22.98 -13.73
CA ASP A 130 -17.76 22.56 -13.28
C ASP A 130 -18.48 21.72 -14.34
N GLU A 131 -18.51 22.21 -15.59
CA GLU A 131 -19.10 21.50 -16.72
C GLU A 131 -18.39 20.17 -17.02
N ALA A 132 -17.06 20.16 -16.98
CA ALA A 132 -16.28 18.96 -17.22
C ALA A 132 -16.58 17.86 -16.20
N VAL A 133 -16.61 18.19 -14.90
CA VAL A 133 -16.91 17.22 -13.83
C VAL A 133 -18.30 16.61 -14.02
N ARG A 134 -19.32 17.43 -14.31
CA ARG A 134 -20.68 16.94 -14.57
C ARG A 134 -20.74 16.06 -15.81
N LEU A 135 -20.13 16.50 -16.91
CA LEU A 135 -20.08 15.74 -18.15
C LEU A 135 -19.41 14.38 -17.95
N MET A 136 -18.28 14.33 -17.22
CA MET A 136 -17.55 13.08 -16.97
C MET A 136 -18.39 12.11 -16.12
N LYS A 137 -19.06 12.59 -15.07
CA LYS A 137 -19.99 11.78 -14.25
C LYS A 137 -21.16 11.25 -15.10
N GLU A 138 -21.75 12.07 -15.96
CA GLU A 138 -22.79 11.62 -16.90
C GLU A 138 -22.26 10.62 -17.94
N PHE A 139 -21.03 10.80 -18.43
CA PHE A 139 -20.39 9.86 -19.35
C PHE A 139 -20.22 8.47 -18.71
N TRP A 140 -19.76 8.40 -17.46
CA TRP A 140 -19.58 7.12 -16.75
C TRP A 140 -20.90 6.45 -16.35
N ALA A 141 -21.98 7.22 -16.18
CA ALA A 141 -23.32 6.66 -16.04
C ALA A 141 -23.77 5.86 -17.29
N GLY A 142 -23.15 6.08 -18.45
CA GLY A 142 -23.41 5.35 -19.70
C GLY A 142 -24.73 5.73 -20.38
N GLY A 143 -25.02 5.11 -21.53
CA GLY A 143 -26.22 5.40 -22.33
C GLY A 143 -25.99 6.54 -23.34
N SER A 144 -27.05 7.25 -23.73
CA SER A 144 -26.96 8.35 -24.70
C SER A 144 -26.75 9.69 -23.99
N LEU A 145 -25.53 10.19 -24.02
CA LEU A 145 -25.11 11.44 -23.41
C LEU A 145 -25.54 12.65 -24.26
N HIS A 146 -26.31 13.54 -23.64
CA HIS A 146 -26.69 14.84 -24.17
C HIS A 146 -26.30 15.92 -23.16
N PHE A 147 -25.25 16.68 -23.46
CA PHE A 147 -24.72 17.71 -22.59
C PHE A 147 -24.68 19.05 -23.33
N ALA A 148 -25.30 20.09 -22.78
CA ALA A 148 -25.43 21.41 -23.41
C ALA A 148 -24.78 22.50 -22.54
N GLY A 149 -23.48 22.36 -22.28
CA GLY A 149 -22.69 23.36 -21.56
C GLY A 149 -22.26 24.53 -22.44
N LYS A 150 -21.78 25.62 -21.81
CA LYS A 150 -21.17 26.76 -22.50
C LYS A 150 -19.79 26.40 -23.07
N HIS A 151 -19.04 25.57 -22.35
CA HIS A 151 -17.67 25.21 -22.68
C HIS A 151 -17.55 23.84 -23.33
N TYR A 152 -18.44 22.91 -22.96
CA TYR A 152 -18.45 21.55 -23.50
C TYR A 152 -19.86 21.16 -23.95
N GLN A 153 -19.95 20.46 -25.08
CA GLN A 153 -21.21 19.93 -25.60
C GLN A 153 -21.05 18.46 -26.03
N ALA A 154 -22.11 17.69 -25.88
CA ALA A 154 -22.26 16.35 -26.42
C ALA A 154 -23.69 16.17 -26.94
N THR A 155 -23.86 15.66 -28.15
CA THR A 155 -25.17 15.54 -28.81
C THR A 155 -25.39 14.10 -29.23
N GLY A 156 -26.09 13.32 -28.40
CA GLY A 156 -26.41 11.92 -28.69
C GLY A 156 -25.20 10.98 -28.68
N LEU A 157 -24.15 11.32 -27.94
CA LEU A 157 -22.95 10.47 -27.83
C LEU A 157 -23.30 9.19 -27.06
N HIS A 158 -22.98 8.03 -27.61
CA HIS A 158 -23.11 6.78 -26.86
C HIS A 158 -21.92 6.63 -25.91
N ALA A 159 -22.16 6.87 -24.63
CA ALA A 159 -21.13 6.89 -23.60
C ALA A 159 -20.74 5.48 -23.15
N GLY A 160 -19.44 5.27 -22.96
CA GLY A 160 -18.87 4.01 -22.51
C GLY A 160 -17.38 3.86 -22.86
N PRO A 161 -16.67 2.88 -22.29
CA PRO A 161 -17.19 1.90 -21.34
C PRO A 161 -17.50 2.53 -19.98
N ARG A 162 -18.32 1.84 -19.16
CA ARG A 162 -18.47 2.20 -17.75
C ARG A 162 -17.20 1.76 -17.00
N PRO A 163 -16.72 2.55 -16.03
CA PRO A 163 -15.56 2.17 -15.23
C PRO A 163 -15.87 0.93 -14.35
N ALA A 164 -14.81 0.30 -13.82
CA ALA A 164 -14.93 -0.84 -12.91
C ALA A 164 -15.48 -0.40 -11.54
N HIS A 165 -15.20 0.84 -11.13
CA HIS A 165 -15.74 1.46 -9.92
C HIS A 165 -16.09 2.93 -10.14
N ASP A 166 -16.70 3.57 -9.13
CA ASP A 166 -16.98 5.01 -9.16
C ASP A 166 -15.69 5.81 -8.99
N ILE A 167 -15.07 6.21 -10.12
CA ILE A 167 -13.80 6.95 -10.16
C ILE A 167 -13.90 8.28 -9.38
N PRO A 168 -13.17 8.43 -8.26
CA PRO A 168 -13.10 9.68 -7.50
C PRO A 168 -12.47 10.83 -8.29
N ILE A 169 -13.09 12.02 -8.19
CA ILE A 169 -12.55 13.26 -8.77
C ILE A 169 -12.02 14.17 -7.66
N TRP A 170 -10.72 14.47 -7.67
CA TRP A 170 -10.11 15.47 -6.80
C TRP A 170 -9.95 16.80 -7.53
N ILE A 171 -10.01 17.92 -6.80
CA ILE A 171 -9.75 19.25 -7.38
C ILE A 171 -8.59 19.93 -6.67
N GLY A 172 -7.61 20.36 -7.46
CA GLY A 172 -6.57 21.30 -7.03
C GLY A 172 -7.13 22.72 -6.93
N ALA A 173 -7.53 23.12 -5.72
CA ALA A 173 -8.25 24.38 -5.48
C ALA A 173 -7.55 25.26 -4.44
N TYR A 174 -7.40 26.55 -4.77
CA TYR A 174 -6.74 27.53 -3.90
C TYR A 174 -7.60 28.78 -3.61
N LYS A 175 -8.52 29.12 -4.51
CA LYS A 175 -9.32 30.36 -4.42
C LYS A 175 -10.76 30.05 -4.02
N PRO A 176 -11.47 30.98 -3.34
CA PRO A 176 -12.78 30.70 -2.75
C PRO A 176 -13.80 30.10 -3.71
N ARG A 177 -13.81 30.52 -4.98
CA ARG A 177 -14.74 29.96 -5.98
C ARG A 177 -14.44 28.49 -6.31
N MET A 178 -13.16 28.13 -6.39
CA MET A 178 -12.73 26.75 -6.63
C MET A 178 -13.00 25.88 -5.40
N LEU A 179 -12.77 26.38 -4.18
CA LEU A 179 -13.10 25.65 -2.94
C LEU A 179 -14.60 25.34 -2.84
N ARG A 180 -15.46 26.31 -3.18
CA ARG A 180 -16.90 26.09 -3.26
C ARG A 180 -17.30 25.09 -4.35
N LEU A 181 -16.58 25.06 -5.47
CA LEU A 181 -16.78 24.04 -6.52
C LEU A 181 -16.44 22.65 -5.98
N THR A 182 -15.30 22.52 -5.29
CA THR A 182 -14.85 21.29 -4.65
C THR A 182 -15.89 20.74 -3.70
N GLY A 183 -16.40 21.58 -2.77
CA GLY A 183 -17.48 21.21 -1.85
C GLY A 183 -18.72 20.66 -2.55
N ARG A 184 -19.14 21.30 -3.65
CA ARG A 184 -20.35 20.93 -4.39
C ARG A 184 -20.22 19.65 -5.20
N LEU A 185 -19.07 19.40 -5.85
CA LEU A 185 -18.99 18.41 -6.94
C LEU A 185 -17.87 17.37 -6.82
N ALA A 186 -16.80 17.67 -6.09
CA ALA A 186 -15.60 16.84 -6.05
C ALA A 186 -15.66 15.82 -4.91
N ASP A 187 -14.88 14.76 -5.06
CA ASP A 187 -14.74 13.67 -4.09
C ASP A 187 -13.44 13.83 -3.29
N GLY A 188 -12.56 14.76 -3.68
CA GLY A 188 -11.38 15.17 -2.91
C GLY A 188 -10.90 16.59 -3.19
N TRP A 189 -10.15 17.14 -2.23
CA TRP A 189 -9.42 18.40 -2.35
C TRP A 189 -7.92 18.12 -2.23
N VAL A 190 -7.12 18.62 -3.18
CA VAL A 190 -5.66 18.38 -3.21
C VAL A 190 -4.87 19.69 -3.37
N PRO A 191 -4.59 20.42 -2.27
CA PRO A 191 -3.56 21.46 -2.23
C PRO A 191 -2.14 20.86 -2.20
N SER A 192 -1.16 21.69 -2.55
CA SER A 192 0.25 21.38 -2.28
C SER A 192 0.82 22.33 -1.24
N MET A 193 1.66 21.79 -0.36
CA MET A 193 2.32 22.49 0.74
C MET A 193 3.03 23.77 0.29
N GLY A 194 3.73 23.73 -0.84
CA GLY A 194 4.41 24.93 -1.40
C GLY A 194 3.49 26.08 -1.82
N TYR A 195 2.16 25.89 -1.83
CA TYR A 195 1.17 26.94 -2.14
C TYR A 195 0.20 27.24 -1.01
N VAL A 196 0.02 26.30 -0.07
CA VAL A 196 -0.91 26.42 1.07
C VAL A 196 -0.18 25.88 2.27
N GLU A 197 0.18 26.75 3.21
CA GLU A 197 0.77 26.35 4.49
C GLU A 197 -0.32 25.78 5.43
N PRO A 198 0.04 24.93 6.42
CA PRO A 198 -0.91 24.33 7.35
C PRO A 198 -1.90 25.29 8.01
N ASP A 199 -1.43 26.47 8.43
CA ASP A 199 -2.25 27.50 9.08
C ASP A 199 -3.40 28.01 8.20
N SER A 200 -3.30 27.85 6.87
CA SER A 200 -4.36 28.24 5.93
C SER A 200 -5.42 27.14 5.73
N LEU A 201 -5.12 25.88 6.09
CA LEU A 201 -6.00 24.74 5.86
C LEU A 201 -7.37 24.90 6.55
N PRO A 202 -7.49 25.34 7.83
CA PRO A 202 -8.79 25.47 8.50
C PRO A 202 -9.79 26.35 7.75
N ALA A 203 -9.35 27.53 7.30
CA ALA A 203 -10.22 28.47 6.58
C ALA A 203 -10.64 27.93 5.21
N MET A 204 -9.76 27.19 4.55
CA MET A 204 -10.05 26.58 3.24
C MET A 204 -10.99 25.38 3.38
N ASN A 205 -10.80 24.55 4.39
CA ASN A 205 -11.71 23.47 4.75
C ASN A 205 -13.12 24.00 5.05
N ALA A 206 -13.24 25.02 5.89
CA ALA A 206 -14.54 25.62 6.20
C ALA A 206 -15.31 26.09 4.95
N ALA A 207 -14.59 26.64 3.95
CA ALA A 207 -15.20 27.05 2.68
C ALA A 207 -15.66 25.86 1.81
N ILE A 208 -14.99 24.70 1.91
CA ILE A 208 -15.39 23.46 1.24
C ILE A 208 -16.60 22.87 1.97
N ASP A 209 -16.56 22.80 3.29
CA ASP A 209 -17.61 22.23 4.14
C ASP A 209 -18.92 22.98 3.95
N GLU A 210 -18.89 24.32 4.07
CA GLU A 210 -20.05 25.18 3.85
C GLU A 210 -20.67 24.94 2.46
N ALA A 211 -19.85 24.72 1.44
CA ALA A 211 -20.32 24.46 0.09
C ALA A 211 -20.85 23.04 -0.10
N ALA A 212 -20.29 22.05 0.60
CA ALA A 212 -20.77 20.67 0.63
C ALA A 212 -22.14 20.59 1.31
N GLU A 213 -22.29 21.20 2.48
CA GLU A 213 -23.54 21.25 3.24
C GLU A 213 -24.65 21.95 2.44
N LYS A 214 -24.35 23.10 1.82
CA LYS A 214 -25.30 23.80 0.93
C LYS A 214 -25.71 22.96 -0.30
N ALA A 215 -24.88 22.00 -0.70
CA ALA A 215 -25.17 21.06 -1.76
C ALA A 215 -25.84 19.76 -1.27
N GLY A 216 -26.12 19.64 0.03
CA GLY A 216 -26.70 18.45 0.64
C GLY A 216 -25.73 17.26 0.74
N ARG A 217 -24.42 17.53 0.76
CA ARG A 217 -23.36 16.51 0.88
C ARG A 217 -22.71 16.58 2.27
N ALA A 218 -22.27 15.44 2.78
CA ALA A 218 -21.50 15.41 4.02
C ALA A 218 -20.06 15.90 3.75
N PRO A 219 -19.52 16.85 4.54
CA PRO A 219 -18.11 17.28 4.41
C PRO A 219 -17.11 16.12 4.44
N ALA A 220 -17.39 15.10 5.27
CA ALA A 220 -16.59 13.89 5.40
C ALA A 220 -16.56 13.00 4.14
N SER A 221 -17.49 13.19 3.18
CA SER A 221 -17.47 12.48 1.90
C SER A 221 -16.47 13.06 0.89
N ILE A 222 -15.76 14.13 1.25
CA ILE A 222 -14.78 14.80 0.39
C ILE A 222 -13.42 14.57 1.02
N ARG A 223 -12.54 13.81 0.38
CA ARG A 223 -11.22 13.50 0.94
C ARG A 223 -10.33 14.73 1.03
N ARG A 224 -9.56 14.84 2.11
CA ARG A 224 -8.58 15.92 2.31
C ARG A 224 -7.17 15.41 2.01
N ILE A 225 -6.66 15.74 0.83
CA ILE A 225 -5.39 15.25 0.27
C ILE A 225 -4.36 16.37 0.33
N TYR A 226 -3.11 16.08 0.69
CA TYR A 226 -2.04 17.08 0.74
C TYR A 226 -0.80 16.58 0.02
N ASN A 227 -0.37 17.33 -1.00
CA ASN A 227 0.96 17.10 -1.55
C ASN A 227 1.99 17.72 -0.61
N ILE A 228 2.84 16.87 -0.05
CA ILE A 228 3.87 17.26 0.92
C ILE A 228 5.26 17.10 0.32
N ASN A 229 6.19 17.87 0.84
CA ASN A 229 7.61 17.77 0.53
C ASN A 229 8.41 18.00 1.82
N GLY A 230 9.51 17.30 1.98
CA GLY A 230 10.32 17.37 3.18
C GLY A 230 11.70 16.79 2.98
N ARG A 231 12.51 16.80 4.03
CA ARG A 231 13.84 16.17 4.03
C ARG A 231 14.10 15.41 5.33
N PHE A 232 14.41 14.13 5.23
CA PHE A 232 14.86 13.36 6.40
C PHE A 232 16.29 13.77 6.79
N GLY A 233 16.55 13.86 8.10
CA GLY A 233 17.86 14.22 8.64
C GLY A 233 17.75 15.21 9.80
N SER A 234 18.79 16.00 10.05
CA SER A 234 18.77 17.03 11.09
C SER A 234 18.10 18.32 10.58
N GLY A 235 17.06 18.76 11.29
CA GLY A 235 16.31 19.98 10.97
C GLY A 235 15.23 20.24 12.03
N GLY A 236 14.65 21.44 12.03
CA GLY A 236 13.58 21.83 12.96
C GLY A 236 12.38 22.48 12.28
N GLY A 237 12.29 22.39 10.95
CA GLY A 237 11.17 22.88 10.16
C GLY A 237 10.08 21.83 9.95
N LEU A 238 8.95 22.24 9.40
CA LEU A 238 7.88 21.32 8.99
C LEU A 238 8.43 20.30 7.99
N LEU A 239 8.25 19.02 8.31
CA LEU A 239 8.76 17.86 7.59
C LEU A 239 10.28 17.94 7.32
N GLN A 240 11.02 18.42 8.32
CA GLN A 240 12.49 18.39 8.36
C GLN A 240 12.91 17.78 9.68
N GLY A 241 13.49 16.58 9.65
CA GLY A 241 13.75 15.85 10.89
C GLY A 241 13.83 14.35 10.69
N ASP A 242 13.79 13.63 11.80
CA ASP A 242 13.64 12.18 11.81
C ASP A 242 12.18 11.76 11.48
N PRO A 243 11.96 10.48 11.12
CA PRO A 243 10.64 9.96 10.77
C PRO A 243 9.58 10.10 11.87
N ARG A 244 9.97 10.04 13.15
CA ARG A 244 9.01 10.19 14.25
C ARG A 244 8.48 11.62 14.33
N ALA A 245 9.36 12.61 14.20
CA ALA A 245 8.95 14.01 14.15
C ALA A 245 8.01 14.30 12.97
N TRP A 246 8.23 13.64 11.82
CA TRP A 246 7.29 13.71 10.70
C TRP A 246 5.94 13.09 11.06
N ALA A 247 5.94 11.91 11.68
CA ALA A 247 4.72 11.23 12.05
C ALA A 247 3.85 12.07 13.00
N GLU A 248 4.47 12.68 14.02
CA GLU A 248 3.80 13.60 14.95
C GLU A 248 3.18 14.81 14.22
N GLN A 249 3.92 15.41 13.28
CA GLN A 249 3.44 16.56 12.49
C GLN A 249 2.29 16.18 11.55
N LEU A 250 2.36 15.03 10.88
CA LEU A 250 1.29 14.55 10.00
C LEU A 250 0.06 14.11 10.81
N ALA A 251 0.23 13.51 11.98
CA ALA A 251 -0.89 13.20 12.88
C ALA A 251 -1.60 14.49 13.34
N ALA A 252 -0.86 15.54 13.67
CA ALA A 252 -1.43 16.85 13.99
C ALA A 252 -2.20 17.45 12.79
N LEU A 253 -1.66 17.38 11.58
CA LEU A 253 -2.38 17.79 10.35
C LEU A 253 -3.69 17.02 10.16
N THR A 254 -3.74 15.76 10.56
CA THR A 254 -4.97 14.97 10.51
C THR A 254 -5.97 15.41 11.58
N LEU A 255 -5.56 15.44 12.84
CA LEU A 255 -6.47 15.63 13.97
C LEU A 255 -6.96 17.08 14.06
N GLU A 256 -6.08 18.05 13.79
CA GLU A 256 -6.35 19.48 13.95
C GLU A 256 -6.85 20.14 12.66
N HIS A 257 -6.37 19.67 11.51
CA HIS A 257 -6.66 20.25 10.20
C HIS A 257 -7.45 19.33 9.27
N GLY A 258 -7.77 18.10 9.68
CA GLY A 258 -8.63 17.18 8.95
C GLY A 258 -8.01 16.58 7.69
N MET A 259 -6.70 16.70 7.49
CA MET A 259 -6.02 16.07 6.34
C MET A 259 -5.95 14.54 6.52
N SER A 260 -6.19 13.77 5.47
CA SER A 260 -6.25 12.30 5.58
C SER A 260 -5.47 11.57 4.49
N THR A 261 -4.89 12.28 3.54
CA THR A 261 -4.06 11.67 2.52
C THR A 261 -2.81 12.51 2.30
N TYR A 262 -1.65 11.89 2.41
CA TYR A 262 -0.36 12.56 2.30
C TYR A 262 0.43 12.01 1.13
N ILE A 263 0.70 12.85 0.13
CA ILE A 263 1.40 12.45 -1.09
C ILE A 263 2.78 13.09 -1.09
N LEU A 264 3.82 12.29 -0.87
CA LEU A 264 5.21 12.76 -0.79
C LEU A 264 5.80 12.97 -2.19
N GLY A 265 6.23 14.20 -2.46
CA GLY A 265 7.04 14.52 -3.63
C GLY A 265 8.51 14.17 -3.40
N THR A 266 8.98 13.07 -3.99
CA THR A 266 10.41 12.68 -3.95
C THR A 266 10.76 11.75 -5.11
N ASP A 267 12.02 11.81 -5.55
CA ASP A 267 12.64 10.85 -6.49
C ASP A 267 13.66 9.94 -5.78
N ASN A 268 13.77 10.03 -4.45
CA ASN A 268 14.77 9.33 -3.65
C ASN A 268 14.17 8.04 -3.07
N PRO A 269 14.68 6.85 -3.46
CA PRO A 269 14.20 5.56 -2.94
C PRO A 269 14.23 5.45 -1.41
N ASP A 270 15.24 6.03 -0.75
CA ASP A 270 15.37 5.93 0.70
C ASP A 270 14.31 6.77 1.42
N ASP A 271 13.93 7.91 0.85
CA ASP A 271 12.86 8.73 1.40
C ASP A 271 11.50 8.02 1.24
N VAL A 272 11.29 7.29 0.12
CA VAL A 272 10.09 6.46 -0.09
C VAL A 272 10.01 5.37 0.98
N ARG A 273 11.11 4.62 1.21
CA ARG A 273 11.15 3.58 2.24
C ARG A 273 10.80 4.12 3.62
N ARG A 274 11.51 5.16 4.08
CA ARG A 274 11.26 5.77 5.39
C ARG A 274 9.84 6.27 5.54
N PHE A 275 9.31 6.92 4.49
CA PHE A 275 7.95 7.42 4.52
C PHE A 275 6.92 6.29 4.64
N ALA A 276 7.12 5.20 3.91
CA ALA A 276 6.21 4.07 3.87
C ALA A 276 6.29 3.17 5.11
N THR A 277 7.49 2.86 5.60
CA THR A 277 7.70 1.86 6.66
C THR A 277 7.87 2.44 8.05
N GLU A 278 8.25 3.72 8.17
CA GLU A 278 8.45 4.38 9.47
C GLU A 278 7.39 5.45 9.73
N VAL A 279 7.17 6.37 8.77
CA VAL A 279 6.26 7.50 8.98
C VAL A 279 4.79 7.06 8.91
N ALA A 280 4.37 6.40 7.82
CA ALA A 280 2.97 6.08 7.59
C ALA A 280 2.33 5.21 8.71
N PRO A 281 2.96 4.13 9.20
CA PRO A 281 2.43 3.33 10.31
C PRO A 281 2.34 4.15 11.60
N ALA A 282 3.40 4.91 11.93
CA ALA A 282 3.42 5.75 13.12
C ALA A 282 2.32 6.84 13.11
N VAL A 283 2.01 7.43 11.94
CA VAL A 283 0.89 8.37 11.83
C VAL A 283 -0.44 7.67 12.12
N ARG A 284 -0.64 6.46 11.56
CA ARG A 284 -1.86 5.67 11.81
C ARG A 284 -2.02 5.37 13.29
N GLU A 285 -0.97 4.87 13.95
CA GLU A 285 -0.96 4.59 15.39
C GLU A 285 -1.29 5.83 16.23
N LEU A 286 -0.66 6.97 15.94
CA LEU A 286 -0.91 8.23 16.68
C LEU A 286 -2.35 8.71 16.51
N VAL A 287 -2.88 8.67 15.29
CA VAL A 287 -4.25 9.11 14.99
C VAL A 287 -5.27 8.17 15.60
N ASP A 288 -5.06 6.86 15.51
CA ASP A 288 -5.97 5.85 16.08
C ASP A 288 -5.98 5.91 17.61
N ALA A 289 -4.81 6.10 18.24
CA ALA A 289 -4.70 6.30 19.68
C ALA A 289 -5.48 7.54 20.16
N GLU A 290 -5.45 8.65 19.41
CA GLU A 290 -6.22 9.85 19.74
C GLU A 290 -7.72 9.64 19.50
N ARG A 291 -8.11 9.00 18.39
CA ARG A 291 -9.52 8.69 18.08
C ARG A 291 -10.15 7.72 19.09
N ALA A 292 -9.36 6.81 19.66
CA ALA A 292 -9.81 5.85 20.66
C ALA A 292 -9.96 6.46 22.06
N GLN A 293 -9.36 7.63 22.33
CA GLN A 293 -9.56 8.33 23.59
C GLN A 293 -11.01 8.87 23.66
N PRO A 294 -11.76 8.57 24.73
CA PRO A 294 -13.07 9.18 24.92
C PRO A 294 -12.90 10.69 25.04
N SER A 295 -13.53 11.44 24.12
CA SER A 295 -13.50 12.90 24.10
C SER A 295 -13.96 13.45 25.45
N GLY A 296 -13.15 14.33 26.06
CA GLY A 296 -13.19 14.65 27.49
C GLY A 296 -14.52 15.08 28.13
N SER A 297 -14.73 14.52 29.33
CA SER A 297 -15.30 15.10 30.56
C SER A 297 -16.53 16.02 30.46
N SER A 298 -17.72 15.42 30.61
CA SER A 298 -18.73 15.93 31.53
C SER A 298 -18.52 15.24 32.87
N GLU A 299 -18.40 16.03 33.94
CA GLU A 299 -18.36 15.59 35.33
C GLU A 299 -19.37 14.48 35.61
N LEU A 300 -18.95 13.41 36.28
CA LEU A 300 -19.75 12.63 37.24
C LEU A 300 -18.81 11.71 38.03
N THR A 301 -18.59 12.13 39.29
CA THR A 301 -18.36 11.34 40.51
C THR A 301 -17.75 9.94 40.38
N HIS A 302 -16.56 9.79 40.97
CA HIS A 302 -16.00 8.53 41.46
C HIS A 302 -17.05 7.65 42.15
N GLU A 303 -17.34 6.50 41.54
CA GLU A 303 -17.59 5.28 42.29
C GLU A 303 -16.66 4.18 41.78
N SER A 304 -15.98 3.58 42.75
CA SER A 304 -15.11 2.43 42.61
C SER A 304 -15.88 1.28 41.94
N SER A 305 -15.42 0.86 40.76
CA SER A 305 -15.83 -0.40 40.15
C SER A 305 -14.59 -1.22 39.84
N THR A 306 -14.40 -2.26 40.65
CA THR A 306 -13.52 -3.41 40.40
C THR A 306 -13.71 -3.95 38.98
N VAL A 307 -12.63 -3.99 38.20
CA VAL A 307 -12.59 -4.71 36.90
C VAL A 307 -12.65 -6.22 37.18
N PRO A 308 -13.51 -7.02 36.51
CA PRO A 308 -13.46 -8.46 36.62
C PRO A 308 -12.27 -9.04 35.86
N ALA A 309 -11.72 -10.13 36.39
CA ALA A 309 -10.65 -10.90 35.77
C ALA A 309 -11.13 -11.57 34.47
N ASP A 310 -10.71 -11.05 33.33
CA ASP A 310 -10.94 -11.68 32.01
C ASP A 310 -9.69 -12.49 31.61
N SER A 311 -9.36 -13.47 32.46
CA SER A 311 -8.34 -14.47 32.19
C SER A 311 -9.03 -15.71 31.60
N ALA A 312 -8.89 -15.92 30.30
CA ALA A 312 -9.37 -17.12 29.63
C ALA A 312 -8.23 -18.16 29.53
N PRO A 313 -8.54 -19.46 29.43
CA PRO A 313 -7.53 -20.45 29.03
C PRO A 313 -6.95 -20.10 27.65
N LEU A 314 -5.72 -20.52 27.38
CA LEU A 314 -5.08 -20.34 26.08
C LEU A 314 -5.92 -21.07 25.01
N ALA A 315 -6.51 -20.30 24.10
CA ALA A 315 -7.38 -20.82 23.03
C ALA A 315 -6.62 -21.12 21.72
N VAL A 316 -5.43 -20.53 21.56
CA VAL A 316 -4.58 -20.69 20.37
C VAL A 316 -3.69 -21.91 20.54
N SER A 317 -3.58 -22.73 19.48
CA SER A 317 -2.72 -23.90 19.44
C SER A 317 -1.78 -23.84 18.24
N ALA A 318 -0.53 -24.24 18.43
CA ALA A 318 0.43 -24.39 17.33
C ALA A 318 -0.07 -25.42 16.31
N THR A 319 0.23 -25.17 15.04
CA THR A 319 0.04 -26.10 13.93
C THR A 319 0.97 -27.29 14.13
N GLN A 320 0.42 -28.50 13.99
CA GLN A 320 1.15 -29.74 14.21
C GLN A 320 2.18 -29.98 13.10
N ASP A 321 3.44 -30.14 13.47
CA ASP A 321 4.49 -30.66 12.59
C ASP A 321 4.42 -32.20 12.54
N ASP A 322 4.40 -32.76 11.34
CA ASP A 322 4.35 -34.20 11.10
C ASP A 322 5.73 -34.87 11.20
N GLY A 323 6.80 -34.07 11.33
CA GLY A 323 8.18 -34.53 11.47
C GLY A 323 8.80 -35.09 10.19
N THR A 324 8.12 -34.97 9.05
CA THR A 324 8.65 -35.43 7.77
C THR A 324 9.70 -34.45 7.27
N ARG A 325 10.88 -34.97 6.91
CA ARG A 325 11.96 -34.21 6.26
C ARG A 325 12.34 -34.90 4.96
N LEU A 326 12.27 -34.18 3.84
CA LEU A 326 12.44 -34.64 2.48
C LEU A 326 13.91 -34.91 2.13
N THR A 327 14.79 -34.03 2.62
CA THR A 327 16.25 -34.11 2.41
C THR A 327 16.96 -34.92 3.48
N GLY A 328 16.36 -34.99 4.68
CA GLY A 328 17.00 -35.55 5.88
C GLY A 328 18.24 -34.77 6.34
N GLN A 329 18.47 -33.57 5.79
CA GLN A 329 19.61 -32.71 6.08
C GLN A 329 19.09 -31.32 6.40
N LEU A 330 18.93 -31.03 7.69
CA LEU A 330 18.72 -29.67 8.17
C LEU A 330 20.07 -29.01 8.45
N ALA A 331 20.11 -27.69 8.29
CA ALA A 331 21.26 -26.89 8.66
C ALA A 331 21.48 -26.82 10.18
N TRP A 332 20.57 -27.39 10.97
CA TRP A 332 20.63 -27.45 12.43
C TRP A 332 20.10 -28.77 12.99
N ASP A 333 20.57 -29.11 14.19
CA ASP A 333 20.03 -30.21 14.99
C ASP A 333 18.80 -29.73 15.78
N GLU A 334 17.63 -30.27 15.48
CA GLU A 334 16.37 -29.93 16.16
C GLU A 334 16.39 -30.33 17.63
N ALA A 335 17.10 -31.42 18.01
CA ALA A 335 17.20 -31.87 19.39
C ALA A 335 18.05 -30.94 20.26
N SER A 336 18.84 -30.05 19.63
CA SER A 336 19.65 -29.05 20.32
C SER A 336 18.88 -27.77 20.68
N ARG A 337 17.62 -27.64 20.24
CA ARG A 337 16.81 -26.43 20.47
C ARG A 337 16.49 -26.26 21.96
N PRO A 338 16.71 -25.06 22.54
CA PRO A 338 16.22 -24.76 23.87
C PRO A 338 14.69 -24.79 23.90
N THR A 339 14.11 -24.99 25.08
CA THR A 339 12.66 -24.93 25.28
C THR A 339 12.36 -24.03 26.46
N HIS A 340 11.27 -23.28 26.34
CA HIS A 340 10.77 -22.41 27.39
C HIS A 340 9.64 -23.10 28.14
N ALA A 341 9.81 -23.27 29.46
CA ALA A 341 8.77 -23.86 30.29
C ALA A 341 7.70 -22.83 30.61
N GLU A 342 6.44 -23.14 30.30
CA GLU A 342 5.31 -22.28 30.64
C GLU A 342 5.23 -22.01 32.16
N PRO A 343 5.09 -20.75 32.60
CA PRO A 343 4.97 -20.42 34.01
C PRO A 343 3.74 -21.08 34.64
N GLY A 344 3.94 -21.80 35.76
CA GLY A 344 2.84 -22.45 36.47
C GLY A 344 1.78 -21.45 36.94
N GLY A 345 0.56 -21.57 36.42
CA GLY A 345 -0.55 -20.66 36.72
C GLY A 345 -0.65 -19.42 35.80
N ALA A 346 -0.08 -19.48 34.60
CA ALA A 346 -0.17 -18.42 33.59
C ALA A 346 -1.63 -18.03 33.30
N SER A 347 -1.87 -16.72 33.21
CA SER A 347 -3.14 -16.10 32.85
C SER A 347 -3.00 -15.43 31.49
N TYR A 348 -3.91 -15.70 30.57
CA TYR A 348 -3.88 -15.18 29.20
C TYR A 348 -5.05 -14.20 28.99
N PRO A 349 -4.79 -12.88 28.91
CA PRO A 349 -5.83 -11.90 28.61
C PRO A 349 -6.43 -12.19 27.23
N SER A 350 -7.77 -12.29 27.14
CA SER A 350 -8.45 -12.56 25.87
C SER A 350 -8.13 -11.54 24.77
N SER A 351 -7.80 -10.30 25.15
CA SER A 351 -7.39 -9.23 24.24
C SER A 351 -6.04 -9.47 23.55
N LEU A 352 -5.15 -10.29 24.13
CA LEU A 352 -3.81 -10.53 23.61
C LEU A 352 -3.70 -11.86 22.84
N GLN A 353 -4.64 -12.79 23.05
CA GLN A 353 -4.63 -14.08 22.34
C GLN A 353 -4.81 -13.93 20.81
N GLY A 354 -5.46 -12.87 20.34
CA GLY A 354 -5.59 -12.59 18.90
C GLY A 354 -4.25 -12.39 18.18
N GLN A 355 -3.20 -11.98 18.89
CA GLN A 355 -1.88 -11.76 18.32
C GLN A 355 -1.11 -13.08 18.12
N ALA A 356 -1.23 -14.01 19.06
CA ALA A 356 -0.71 -15.36 18.89
C ALA A 356 -1.45 -16.11 17.75
N GLN A 357 -2.76 -15.89 17.60
CA GLN A 357 -3.51 -16.45 16.47
C GLN A 357 -3.02 -15.88 15.13
N HIS A 358 -2.73 -14.58 15.08
CA HIS A 358 -2.24 -13.95 13.87
C HIS A 358 -0.91 -14.53 13.38
N LEU A 359 0.01 -14.87 14.30
CA LEU A 359 1.26 -15.56 13.97
C LEU A 359 0.99 -16.91 13.28
N VAL A 360 0.12 -17.74 13.87
CA VAL A 360 -0.28 -19.04 13.31
C VAL A 360 -0.93 -18.87 11.94
N ASP A 361 -1.79 -17.85 11.77
CA ASP A 361 -2.45 -17.58 10.48
C ASP A 361 -1.44 -17.22 9.37
N ILE A 362 -0.40 -16.43 9.69
CA ILE A 362 0.69 -16.11 8.76
C ILE A 362 1.46 -17.39 8.39
N HIS A 363 1.85 -18.17 9.39
CA HIS A 363 2.63 -19.40 9.20
C HIS A 363 1.86 -20.44 8.38
N ASP A 364 0.56 -20.62 8.63
CA ASP A 364 -0.28 -21.51 7.84
C ASP A 364 -0.40 -21.05 6.38
N GLY A 365 -0.43 -19.73 6.14
CA GLY A 365 -0.31 -19.16 4.80
C GLY A 365 0.99 -19.55 4.12
N LEU A 366 2.12 -19.39 4.81
CA LEU A 366 3.45 -19.77 4.30
C LEU A 366 3.54 -21.27 3.97
N ARG A 367 3.01 -22.13 4.85
CA ARG A 367 2.94 -23.59 4.61
C ARG A 367 2.15 -23.92 3.34
N ALA A 368 0.99 -23.30 3.16
CA ALA A 368 0.14 -23.53 2.00
C ALA A 368 0.80 -23.08 0.70
N GLU A 369 1.47 -21.92 0.70
CA GLU A 369 2.21 -21.41 -0.46
C GLU A 369 3.38 -22.33 -0.83
N LEU A 370 4.12 -22.81 0.16
CA LEU A 370 5.24 -23.74 -0.05
C LEU A 370 4.78 -25.06 -0.68
N GLU A 371 3.67 -25.63 -0.19
CA GLU A 371 3.07 -26.82 -0.79
C GLU A 371 2.68 -26.58 -2.25
N GLN A 372 2.18 -25.39 -2.55
CA GLN A 372 1.76 -25.03 -3.90
C GLN A 372 2.94 -24.89 -4.87
N VAL A 373 4.06 -24.29 -4.45
CA VAL A 373 5.30 -24.23 -5.24
C VAL A 373 5.76 -25.64 -5.61
N ARG A 374 5.75 -26.55 -4.64
CA ARG A 374 6.13 -27.96 -4.85
C ARG A 374 5.22 -28.65 -5.86
N LYS A 375 3.91 -28.42 -5.79
CA LYS A 375 2.95 -28.99 -6.77
C LYS A 375 3.26 -28.52 -8.19
N VAL A 376 3.59 -27.24 -8.38
CA VAL A 376 3.91 -26.73 -9.72
C VAL A 376 5.24 -27.28 -10.24
N LEU A 377 6.28 -27.31 -9.40
CA LEU A 377 7.57 -27.86 -9.80
C LEU A 377 7.44 -29.34 -10.21
N LYS A 378 6.64 -30.12 -9.47
CA LYS A 378 6.33 -31.50 -9.83
C LYS A 378 5.68 -31.61 -11.21
N GLN A 379 4.68 -30.77 -11.50
CA GLN A 379 4.03 -30.77 -12.82
C GLN A 379 4.97 -30.40 -13.96
N VAL A 380 5.96 -29.54 -13.72
CA VAL A 380 7.01 -29.22 -14.70
C VAL A 380 7.90 -30.43 -14.96
N ARG A 381 8.34 -31.12 -13.89
CA ARG A 381 9.20 -32.31 -13.99
C ARG A 381 8.52 -33.49 -14.69
N GLU A 382 7.23 -33.68 -14.45
CA GLU A 382 6.44 -34.73 -15.09
C GLU A 382 6.09 -34.40 -16.56
N GLY A 383 6.50 -33.22 -17.05
CA GLY A 383 6.23 -32.77 -18.43
C GLY A 383 4.77 -32.38 -18.67
N HIS A 384 3.96 -32.31 -17.62
CA HIS A 384 2.57 -31.85 -17.68
C HIS A 384 2.47 -30.33 -17.87
N LEU A 385 3.52 -29.60 -17.49
CA LEU A 385 3.64 -28.16 -17.66
C LEU A 385 5.01 -27.78 -18.22
N THR A 386 5.04 -26.86 -19.19
CA THR A 386 6.31 -26.26 -19.63
C THR A 386 6.77 -25.26 -18.57
N VAL A 387 8.07 -24.98 -18.47
CA VAL A 387 8.60 -23.93 -17.57
C VAL A 387 7.88 -22.59 -17.82
N GLY A 388 7.63 -22.25 -19.09
CA GLY A 388 6.88 -21.05 -19.48
C GLY A 388 5.38 -21.09 -19.15
N ALA A 389 4.75 -22.27 -19.04
CA ALA A 389 3.36 -22.41 -18.64
C ALA A 389 3.21 -22.52 -17.12
N ALA A 390 4.17 -23.12 -16.42
CA ALA A 390 4.29 -23.07 -14.96
C ALA A 390 4.45 -21.62 -14.49
N ARG A 391 5.17 -20.82 -15.29
CA ARG A 391 5.11 -19.36 -15.27
C ARG A 391 3.69 -18.85 -15.19
N SER A 392 2.87 -19.16 -16.18
CA SER A 392 1.51 -18.67 -16.23
C SER A 392 0.64 -19.22 -15.10
N VAL A 393 0.78 -20.50 -14.72
CA VAL A 393 -0.02 -21.14 -13.67
C VAL A 393 0.21 -20.46 -12.35
N ILE A 394 1.47 -20.35 -11.89
CA ILE A 394 1.81 -19.64 -10.66
C ILE A 394 1.30 -18.18 -10.70
N ASN A 395 1.29 -17.53 -11.89
CA ASN A 395 0.74 -16.18 -12.05
C ASN A 395 -0.78 -16.07 -11.98
N THR A 396 -1.48 -17.16 -12.30
CA THR A 396 -2.95 -17.22 -12.27
C THR A 396 -3.50 -17.76 -10.97
N MET A 397 -2.68 -18.43 -10.15
CA MET A 397 -3.11 -18.97 -8.86
C MET A 397 -3.35 -17.90 -7.79
N THR A 398 -2.74 -16.72 -7.99
CA THR A 398 -2.93 -15.49 -7.21
C THR A 398 -4.15 -14.66 -7.66
N MET A 399 -5.12 -15.27 -8.35
CA MET A 399 -6.40 -14.63 -8.70
C MET A 399 -7.49 -14.79 -7.63
N ARG A 400 -7.23 -15.57 -6.56
CA ARG A 400 -8.14 -15.68 -5.40
C ARG A 400 -7.58 -15.12 -4.08
N GLN A 401 -6.30 -14.77 -4.07
CA GLN A 401 -5.66 -13.83 -3.16
C GLN A 401 -4.62 -13.10 -4.03
N ASN A 402 -4.78 -11.79 -4.15
CA ASN A 402 -4.28 -10.93 -5.22
C ASN A 402 -2.78 -11.14 -5.58
N ASN A 403 -2.51 -11.32 -6.88
CA ASN A 403 -1.37 -10.87 -7.70
C ASN A 403 -0.28 -11.82 -8.29
N TRP A 404 -0.12 -11.78 -9.63
CA TRP A 404 1.11 -11.42 -10.40
C TRP A 404 2.19 -12.45 -10.84
N THR A 405 3.11 -11.98 -11.71
CA THR A 405 3.89 -12.69 -12.76
C THR A 405 5.24 -13.34 -12.32
N LEU A 406 5.60 -14.56 -12.80
CA LEU A 406 6.44 -15.60 -12.17
C LEU A 406 7.89 -15.21 -11.85
N GLY A 407 8.45 -14.22 -12.53
CA GLY A 407 9.78 -13.73 -12.13
C GLY A 407 9.80 -13.21 -10.69
N ALA A 408 8.63 -12.78 -10.19
CA ALA A 408 8.43 -12.19 -8.89
C ALA A 408 7.83 -13.15 -7.84
N TYR A 409 7.53 -14.42 -8.15
CA TYR A 409 6.84 -15.29 -7.18
C TYR A 409 7.79 -15.83 -6.12
N CYS A 410 8.97 -16.31 -6.51
CA CYS A 410 9.95 -16.78 -5.53
C CYS A 410 10.56 -15.59 -4.78
N GLU A 411 10.77 -14.46 -5.46
CA GLU A 411 11.06 -13.18 -4.79
C GLU A 411 9.96 -12.78 -3.80
N SER A 412 8.67 -12.98 -4.11
CA SER A 412 7.54 -12.66 -3.22
C SER A 412 7.47 -13.60 -2.02
N TYR A 413 7.57 -14.91 -2.21
CA TYR A 413 7.62 -15.87 -1.09
C TYR A 413 8.84 -15.60 -0.21
N CYS A 414 10.04 -15.44 -0.81
CA CYS A 414 11.25 -15.04 -0.09
C CYS A 414 11.05 -13.71 0.64
N ARG A 415 10.39 -12.72 0.04
CA ARG A 415 10.15 -11.40 0.63
C ARG A 415 9.12 -11.43 1.76
N VAL A 416 8.06 -12.24 1.66
CA VAL A 416 7.07 -12.40 2.74
C VAL A 416 7.72 -13.10 3.93
N VAL A 417 8.46 -14.19 3.70
CA VAL A 417 9.22 -14.89 4.75
C VAL A 417 10.27 -13.96 5.38
N THR A 418 11.07 -13.27 4.57
CA THR A 418 12.07 -12.31 5.06
C THR A 418 11.44 -11.13 5.79
N GLY A 419 10.32 -10.59 5.31
CA GLY A 419 9.61 -9.49 5.95
C GLY A 419 9.03 -9.89 7.31
N HIS A 420 8.44 -11.07 7.38
CA HIS A 420 7.94 -11.68 8.60
C HIS A 420 9.06 -11.87 9.66
N HIS A 421 10.15 -12.55 9.31
CA HIS A 421 11.29 -12.74 10.22
C HIS A 421 11.95 -11.41 10.61
N THR A 422 12.01 -10.45 9.69
CA THR A 422 12.56 -9.11 9.99
C THR A 422 11.72 -8.36 11.02
N LEU A 423 10.39 -8.48 10.96
CA LEU A 423 9.47 -7.89 11.94
C LEU A 423 9.67 -8.55 13.31
N GLU A 424 9.85 -9.86 13.34
CA GLU A 424 10.13 -10.60 14.57
C GLU A 424 11.45 -10.18 15.21
N ASP A 425 12.53 -10.14 14.42
CA ASP A 425 13.87 -9.77 14.88
C ASP A 425 13.95 -8.34 15.41
N ARG A 426 13.19 -7.41 14.81
CA ARG A 426 13.30 -5.98 15.09
C ARG A 426 12.27 -5.46 16.08
N SER A 427 11.11 -6.10 16.19
CA SER A 427 10.01 -5.64 17.05
C SER A 427 9.71 -6.68 18.13
N ILE A 428 9.29 -7.88 17.72
CA ILE A 428 8.68 -8.86 18.62
C ILE A 428 9.72 -9.43 19.60
N PHE A 429 10.88 -9.87 19.11
CA PHE A 429 11.91 -10.46 19.97
C PHE A 429 12.52 -9.47 20.96
N PRO A 430 12.85 -8.21 20.59
CA PRO A 430 13.25 -7.19 21.56
C PRO A 430 12.21 -6.94 22.65
N HIS A 431 10.92 -6.97 22.32
CA HIS A 431 9.84 -6.83 23.30
C HIS A 431 9.75 -8.04 24.24
N LEU A 432 9.68 -9.25 23.69
CA LEU A 432 9.62 -10.47 24.49
C LEU A 432 10.85 -10.65 25.37
N ARG A 433 12.04 -10.26 24.90
CA ARG A 433 13.28 -10.25 25.69
C ARG A 433 13.18 -9.37 26.94
N ARG A 434 12.44 -8.26 26.87
CA ARG A 434 12.20 -7.37 28.02
C ARG A 434 11.12 -7.93 28.95
N ALA A 435 10.10 -8.56 28.38
CA ALA A 435 8.94 -9.03 29.12
C ALA A 435 9.19 -10.36 29.85
N GLU A 436 9.92 -11.29 29.23
CA GLU A 436 10.15 -12.66 29.72
C GLU A 436 11.63 -13.07 29.49
N PRO A 437 12.55 -12.68 30.40
CA PRO A 437 14.00 -12.91 30.22
C PRO A 437 14.42 -14.37 30.08
N ASP A 438 13.63 -15.31 30.62
CA ASP A 438 13.90 -16.76 30.53
C ASP A 438 13.68 -17.29 29.09
N LEU A 439 13.01 -16.52 28.22
CA LEU A 439 12.80 -16.85 26.80
C LEU A 439 14.02 -16.53 25.93
N VAL A 440 15.02 -15.79 26.45
CA VAL A 440 16.20 -15.34 25.68
C VAL A 440 16.88 -16.46 24.88
N PRO A 441 17.13 -17.67 25.42
CA PRO A 441 17.79 -18.74 24.65
C PRO A 441 16.96 -19.18 23.43
N VAL A 442 15.62 -19.19 23.55
CA VAL A 442 14.72 -19.51 22.44
C VAL A 442 14.79 -18.43 21.38
N LEU A 443 14.70 -17.15 21.77
CA LEU A 443 14.74 -16.03 20.83
C LEU A 443 16.08 -15.97 20.08
N GLU A 444 17.21 -16.13 20.76
CA GLU A 444 18.53 -16.17 20.11
C GLU A 444 18.65 -17.34 19.12
N ARG A 445 18.04 -18.49 19.45
CA ARG A 445 17.98 -19.62 18.53
C ARG A 445 17.13 -19.31 17.29
N LEU A 446 15.95 -18.72 17.46
CA LEU A 446 15.09 -18.33 16.33
C LEU A 446 15.79 -17.33 15.42
N GLN A 447 16.46 -16.31 15.98
CA GLN A 447 17.27 -15.34 15.22
C GLN A 447 18.38 -16.03 14.40
N THR A 448 19.05 -17.03 14.99
CA THR A 448 20.08 -17.80 14.25
C THR A 448 19.45 -18.61 13.13
N GLU A 449 18.27 -19.19 13.34
CA GLU A 449 17.54 -19.93 12.30
C GLU A 449 17.06 -19.00 11.17
N HIS A 450 16.69 -17.74 11.46
CA HIS A 450 16.36 -16.73 10.44
C HIS A 450 17.51 -16.44 9.49
N GLU A 451 18.74 -16.30 10.00
CA GLU A 451 19.94 -16.08 9.17
C GLU A 451 20.16 -17.25 8.20
N VAL A 452 20.03 -18.48 8.69
CA VAL A 452 20.16 -19.69 7.88
C VAL A 452 19.03 -19.81 6.85
N ILE A 453 17.79 -19.47 7.22
CA ILE A 453 16.67 -19.47 6.28
C ILE A 453 16.91 -18.48 5.14
N HIS A 454 17.44 -17.30 5.43
CA HIS A 454 17.81 -16.32 4.40
C HIS A 454 18.87 -16.88 3.44
N GLU A 455 19.90 -17.56 3.94
CA GLU A 455 20.88 -18.23 3.07
C GLU A 455 20.23 -19.30 2.18
N VAL A 456 19.31 -20.11 2.71
CA VAL A 456 18.59 -21.14 1.93
C VAL A 456 17.69 -20.51 0.87
N LEU A 457 17.01 -19.41 1.20
CA LEU A 457 16.18 -18.64 0.26
C LEU A 457 17.01 -18.02 -0.86
N GLU A 458 18.18 -17.44 -0.55
CA GLU A 458 19.11 -16.92 -1.56
C GLU A 458 19.63 -18.02 -2.51
N GLU A 459 19.95 -19.20 -1.98
CA GLU A 459 20.39 -20.33 -2.80
C GLU A 459 19.27 -20.91 -3.67
N PHE A 460 18.02 -20.88 -3.19
CA PHE A 460 16.86 -21.23 -3.98
C PHE A 460 16.62 -20.23 -5.13
N ASP A 461 16.73 -18.93 -4.85
CA ASP A 461 16.61 -17.88 -5.88
C ASP A 461 17.66 -18.05 -6.99
N LYS A 462 18.92 -18.27 -6.62
CA LYS A 462 20.01 -18.54 -7.57
C LYS A 462 19.70 -19.75 -8.47
N ALA A 463 19.14 -20.83 -7.91
CA ALA A 463 18.76 -22.01 -8.69
C ALA A 463 17.64 -21.71 -9.69
N LEU A 464 16.67 -20.87 -9.33
CA LEU A 464 15.60 -20.45 -10.23
C LEU A 464 16.09 -19.56 -11.36
N VAL A 465 17.00 -18.63 -11.08
CA VAL A 465 17.65 -17.81 -12.12
C VAL A 465 18.42 -18.68 -13.10
N LEU A 466 19.12 -19.71 -12.62
CA LEU A 466 19.80 -20.68 -13.47
C LEU A 466 18.81 -21.46 -14.35
N LEU A 467 17.65 -21.85 -13.82
CA LEU A 467 16.61 -22.53 -14.60
C LEU A 467 16.06 -21.66 -15.73
N VAL A 468 15.91 -20.36 -15.52
CA VAL A 468 15.40 -19.41 -16.53
C VAL A 468 16.43 -19.12 -17.62
N THR A 469 17.71 -19.03 -17.24
CA THR A 469 18.82 -18.71 -18.15
C THR A 469 19.31 -19.92 -18.95
N SER A 470 19.03 -21.14 -18.48
CA SER A 470 19.34 -22.36 -19.21
C SER A 470 18.28 -22.59 -20.29
N ASP A 471 18.62 -22.37 -21.57
CA ASP A 471 17.72 -22.66 -22.70
C ASP A 471 17.10 -24.05 -22.55
N GLY A 472 15.80 -24.11 -22.25
CA GLY A 472 15.09 -25.27 -21.69
C GLY A 472 14.92 -26.50 -22.59
N VAL A 473 15.91 -26.83 -23.42
CA VAL A 473 15.91 -28.00 -24.31
C VAL A 473 17.27 -28.72 -24.23
N GLY A 474 17.32 -29.84 -23.49
CA GLY A 474 18.49 -30.73 -23.39
C GLY A 474 18.89 -31.09 -21.95
N HIS A 475 20.03 -31.76 -21.79
CA HIS A 475 20.54 -32.22 -20.47
C HIS A 475 20.71 -31.06 -19.47
N GLY A 476 21.12 -29.86 -19.93
CA GLY A 476 21.30 -28.69 -19.06
C GLY A 476 20.01 -28.15 -18.42
N GLY A 477 18.85 -28.35 -19.05
CA GLY A 477 17.56 -27.98 -18.44
C GLY A 477 17.10 -28.95 -17.35
N GLN A 478 17.46 -30.23 -17.46
CA GLN A 478 17.17 -31.24 -16.44
C GLN A 478 18.05 -31.03 -15.21
N ASP A 479 19.34 -30.76 -15.39
CA ASP A 479 20.27 -30.45 -14.30
C ASP A 479 19.82 -29.20 -13.51
N ALA A 480 19.31 -28.17 -14.19
CA ALA A 480 18.77 -26.98 -13.53
C ALA A 480 17.47 -27.26 -12.75
N LEU A 481 16.58 -28.11 -13.28
CA LEU A 481 15.36 -28.54 -12.57
C LEU A 481 15.67 -29.40 -11.35
N ASP A 482 16.72 -30.23 -11.40
CA ASP A 482 17.19 -31.01 -10.26
C ASP A 482 17.75 -30.12 -9.15
N GLN A 483 18.51 -29.07 -9.52
CA GLN A 483 18.99 -28.08 -8.55
C GLN A 483 17.83 -27.33 -7.88
N VAL A 484 16.84 -26.87 -8.64
CA VAL A 484 15.65 -26.19 -8.08
C VAL A 484 14.90 -27.11 -7.12
N GLN A 485 14.71 -28.39 -7.47
CA GLN A 485 14.06 -29.37 -6.60
C GLN A 485 14.83 -29.58 -5.30
N GLN A 486 16.15 -29.77 -5.38
CA GLN A 486 16.99 -29.96 -4.20
C GLN A 486 16.94 -28.76 -3.25
N ARG A 487 16.99 -27.54 -3.80
CA ARG A 487 16.89 -26.30 -3.02
C ARG A 487 15.50 -26.12 -2.40
N LEU A 488 14.44 -26.43 -3.14
CA LEU A 488 13.07 -26.37 -2.64
C LEU A 488 12.79 -27.38 -1.52
N ASP A 489 13.31 -28.61 -1.64
CA ASP A 489 13.13 -29.62 -0.59
C ASP A 489 13.88 -29.21 0.69
N LEU A 490 15.08 -28.65 0.57
CA LEU A 490 15.81 -28.10 1.73
C LEU A 490 15.06 -26.93 2.36
N LEU A 491 14.56 -25.99 1.55
CA LEU A 491 13.74 -24.88 2.02
C LEU A 491 12.48 -25.38 2.74
N THR A 492 11.84 -26.42 2.22
CA THR A 492 10.66 -27.04 2.82
C THR A 492 10.96 -27.60 4.20
N ASP A 493 12.00 -28.41 4.31
CA ASP A 493 12.40 -28.98 5.60
C ASP A 493 12.75 -27.89 6.61
N THR A 494 13.49 -26.88 6.16
CA THR A 494 13.99 -25.76 6.97
C THR A 494 12.84 -24.92 7.53
N LEU A 495 11.91 -24.48 6.67
CA LEU A 495 10.79 -23.65 7.07
C LEU A 495 9.77 -24.40 7.94
N LEU A 496 9.38 -25.61 7.56
CA LEU A 496 8.40 -26.37 8.36
C LEU A 496 8.93 -26.65 9.77
N SER A 497 10.22 -27.00 9.87
CA SER A 497 10.91 -27.19 11.16
C SER A 497 10.95 -25.91 11.99
N HIS A 498 11.19 -24.77 11.36
CA HIS A 498 11.32 -23.48 12.01
C HIS A 498 9.97 -22.94 12.52
N LEU A 499 8.96 -22.83 11.63
CA LEU A 499 7.63 -22.31 11.97
C LEU A 499 6.99 -23.11 13.12
N ALA A 500 7.13 -24.44 13.09
CA ALA A 500 6.60 -25.29 14.17
C ALA A 500 7.33 -25.13 15.51
N TYR A 501 8.62 -24.78 15.48
CA TYR A 501 9.36 -24.45 16.69
C TYR A 501 8.95 -23.09 17.23
N GLU A 502 8.85 -22.09 16.37
CA GLU A 502 8.45 -20.74 16.74
C GLU A 502 7.04 -20.71 17.36
N GLU A 503 6.04 -21.29 16.69
CA GLU A 503 4.68 -21.32 17.23
C GLU A 503 4.62 -22.00 18.60
N ARG A 504 5.33 -23.12 18.76
CA ARG A 504 5.33 -23.88 20.01
C ARG A 504 5.88 -23.06 21.17
N GLU A 505 6.96 -22.30 20.94
CA GLU A 505 7.62 -21.57 22.02
C GLU A 505 7.07 -20.15 22.21
N LEU A 506 6.47 -19.52 21.18
CA LEU A 506 6.04 -18.13 21.24
C LEU A 506 4.54 -17.91 21.46
N ILE A 507 3.66 -18.88 21.17
CA ILE A 507 2.21 -18.70 21.38
C ILE A 507 1.88 -18.31 22.83
N GLY A 508 2.50 -18.98 23.80
CA GLY A 508 2.31 -18.70 25.22
C GLY A 508 2.77 -17.29 25.60
N PRO A 509 4.04 -16.94 25.39
CA PRO A 509 4.58 -15.59 25.63
C PRO A 509 3.79 -14.48 24.92
N LEU A 510 3.44 -14.65 23.64
CA LEU A 510 2.66 -13.67 22.87
C LEU A 510 1.25 -13.49 23.44
N SER A 511 0.62 -14.58 23.88
CA SER A 511 -0.70 -14.53 24.51
C SER A 511 -0.68 -13.89 25.91
N ARG A 512 0.51 -13.69 26.51
CA ARG A 512 0.69 -12.96 27.78
C ARG A 512 1.12 -11.51 27.59
N HIS A 513 1.99 -11.25 26.62
CA HIS A 513 2.73 -9.98 26.51
C HIS A 513 2.43 -9.17 25.25
N GLY A 514 1.79 -9.78 24.25
CA GLY A 514 1.55 -9.18 22.94
C GLY A 514 2.82 -8.87 22.14
N LEU A 515 2.68 -8.07 21.09
CA LEU A 515 3.66 -7.89 19.99
C LEU A 515 4.54 -6.63 20.07
N GLN A 516 4.35 -5.73 21.04
CA GLN A 516 4.79 -4.31 20.99
C GLN A 516 6.01 -3.99 20.13
#